data_AF-A0A223D646-F1
#
_entry.id   AF-A0A223D646-F1
#
_cell.length_a   1.000
_cell.length_b   1.000
_cell.length_c   1.000
_cell.angle_alpha   90.00
_cell.angle_beta   90.00
_cell.angle_gamma   90.00
#
_symmetry.space_group_name_H-M   'P 1'
#
loop_
_entity.id
_entity.type
_entity.pdbx_description
1 polymer ?
#
loop_
_entity_poly.entity_id
_entity_poly.type
_entity_poly.pdbx_seq_one_letter_code
_entity_poly.pdbx_strand_id
1 'polypeptide(L)'
;MLGDLFSFLFWCSFALGCLFLILAFRLHHTYYWWAGLCFYTLSFLAAFSFGTATLIITIICWVLAAGYSLRWLRTKRQALACVIVCVLLWLPIVKYVDDYYLFFPFFMFF
;
A
#
# COMPACT_ATOMS: atom_id res chain seq x y z
N MET A 1 -24.54 9.50 9.09
CA MET A 1 -24.76 8.54 7.98
C MET A 1 -23.56 8.43 7.04
N LEU A 2 -23.15 9.47 6.31
CA LEU A 2 -21.97 9.38 5.42
C LEU A 2 -20.66 9.12 6.18
N GLY A 3 -20.45 9.78 7.33
CA GLY A 3 -19.26 9.56 8.17
C GLY A 3 -19.16 8.13 8.74
N ASP A 4 -20.29 7.54 9.11
CA ASP A 4 -20.36 6.17 9.64
C ASP A 4 -19.99 5.15 8.55
N LEU A 5 -20.45 5.39 7.32
CA LEU A 5 -20.10 4.58 6.15
C LEU A 5 -18.59 4.65 5.84
N PHE A 6 -17.99 5.85 5.82
CA PHE A 6 -16.55 5.98 5.59
C PHE A 6 -15.72 5.32 6.69
N SER A 7 -16.13 5.46 7.94
CA SER A 7 -15.47 4.80 9.07
C SER A 7 -15.56 3.27 8.95
N PHE A 8 -16.72 2.74 8.57
CA PHE A 8 -16.89 1.31 8.32
C PHE A 8 -15.98 0.82 7.19
N LEU A 9 -15.94 1.52 6.05
CA LEU A 9 -15.08 1.19 4.91
C LEU A 9 -13.59 1.25 5.27
N PHE A 10 -13.18 2.22 6.10
CA PHE A 10 -11.82 2.36 6.60
C PHE A 10 -11.42 1.12 7.41
N TRP A 11 -12.20 0.76 8.44
CA TRP A 11 -11.89 -0.39 9.29
C TRP A 11 -11.96 -1.72 8.52
N CYS A 12 -12.90 -1.86 7.59
CA CYS A 12 -13.00 -3.03 6.72
C CYS A 12 -11.75 -3.16 5.82
N SER A 13 -11.32 -2.06 5.21
CA SER A 13 -10.12 -2.03 4.36
C SER A 13 -8.86 -2.36 5.16
N PHE A 14 -8.75 -1.84 6.39
CA PHE A 14 -7.65 -2.16 7.29
C PHE A 14 -7.61 -3.65 7.67
N ALA A 15 -8.76 -4.20 8.06
CA ALA A 15 -8.87 -5.61 8.46
C ALA A 15 -8.55 -6.55 7.29
N LEU A 16 -9.12 -6.29 6.10
CA LEU A 16 -8.85 -7.08 4.89
C LEU A 16 -7.39 -6.92 4.44
N GLY A 17 -6.84 -5.70 4.50
CA GLY A 17 -5.44 -5.45 4.17
C GLY A 17 -4.48 -6.24 5.05
N CYS A 18 -4.71 -6.24 6.37
CA CYS A 18 -3.95 -7.06 7.32
C CYS A 18 -4.10 -8.55 7.02
N LEU A 19 -5.33 -9.02 6.77
CA LEU A 19 -5.60 -10.42 6.46
C LEU A 19 -4.87 -10.87 5.19
N PHE A 20 -4.97 -10.13 4.08
CA PHE A 20 -4.28 -10.46 2.84
C PHE A 20 -2.77 -10.38 2.98
N LEU A 21 -2.25 -9.44 3.77
CA LEU A 21 -0.81 -9.35 4.02
C LEU A 21 -0.31 -10.60 4.76
N ILE A 22 -1.03 -11.08 5.78
CA ILE A 22 -0.71 -12.33 6.48
C ILE A 22 -0.76 -13.52 5.52
N LEU A 23 -1.82 -13.61 4.68
CA LEU A 23 -1.93 -14.67 3.66
C LEU A 23 -0.80 -14.59 2.63
N ALA A 24 -0.34 -13.40 2.26
CA ALA A 24 0.76 -13.20 1.33
C ALA A 24 2.09 -13.72 1.88
N PHE A 25 2.34 -13.50 3.17
CA PHE A 25 3.54 -14.00 3.85
C PHE A 25 3.51 -15.51 4.09
N ARG A 26 2.32 -16.11 4.29
CA ARG A 26 2.18 -17.51 4.71
C ARG A 26 1.90 -18.47 3.57
N LEU A 27 1.08 -18.08 2.59
CA LEU A 27 0.61 -18.96 1.50
C LEU A 27 1.23 -18.59 0.16
N HIS A 28 0.79 -17.49 -0.45
CA HIS A 28 1.16 -17.13 -1.82
C HIS A 28 1.36 -15.63 -1.99
N HIS A 29 2.43 -15.26 -2.69
CA HIS A 29 2.78 -13.87 -2.99
C HIS A 29 1.72 -13.13 -3.85
N THR A 30 0.79 -13.85 -4.47
CA THR A 30 -0.32 -13.24 -5.21
C THR A 30 -1.24 -12.41 -4.33
N TYR A 31 -1.33 -12.71 -3.03
CA TYR A 31 -2.13 -11.92 -2.07
C TYR A 31 -1.54 -10.53 -1.79
N TYR A 32 -0.29 -10.24 -2.17
CA TYR A 32 0.26 -8.89 -2.08
C TYR A 32 -0.48 -7.89 -2.98
N TRP A 33 -1.04 -8.33 -4.11
CA TRP A 33 -1.88 -7.49 -4.97
C TRP A 33 -3.13 -6.99 -4.22
N TRP A 34 -3.83 -7.93 -3.58
CA TRP A 34 -5.04 -7.64 -2.80
C TRP A 34 -4.74 -6.83 -1.55
N ALA A 35 -3.66 -7.15 -0.84
CA ALA A 35 -3.21 -6.37 0.31
C ALA A 35 -2.92 -4.92 -0.10
N GLY A 36 -2.17 -4.71 -1.19
CA GLY A 36 -1.88 -3.38 -1.72
C GLY A 36 -3.15 -2.62 -2.09
N LEU A 37 -4.13 -3.26 -2.73
CA LEU A 37 -5.41 -2.62 -3.05
C LEU A 37 -6.17 -2.17 -1.80
N CYS A 38 -6.23 -3.02 -0.77
CA CYS A 38 -6.88 -2.65 0.50
C CYS A 38 -6.18 -1.49 1.20
N PHE A 39 -4.84 -1.49 1.26
CA PHE A 39 -4.07 -0.40 1.85
C PHE A 39 -4.12 0.89 1.00
N TYR A 40 -4.31 0.77 -0.31
CA TYR A 40 -4.53 1.92 -1.18
C TYR A 40 -5.87 2.59 -0.89
N THR A 41 -6.94 1.80 -0.79
CA THR A 41 -8.26 2.31 -0.38
C THR A 41 -8.20 2.92 1.02
N LEU A 42 -7.51 2.27 1.95
CA LEU A 42 -7.28 2.80 3.30
C LEU A 42 -6.55 4.14 3.27
N SER A 43 -5.50 4.25 2.45
CA SER A 43 -4.71 5.46 2.26
C SER A 43 -5.53 6.61 1.68
N PHE A 44 -6.40 6.31 0.73
CA PHE A 44 -7.34 7.28 0.19
C PHE A 44 -8.35 7.75 1.25
N LEU A 45 -8.93 6.83 2.03
CA LEU A 45 -9.89 7.14 3.10
C LEU A 45 -9.25 7.88 4.30
N ALA A 46 -7.95 7.66 4.54
CA ALA A 46 -7.18 8.24 5.64
C ALA A 46 -6.97 9.75 5.52
N ALA A 47 -7.04 10.30 4.30
CA ALA A 47 -6.76 11.70 3.94
C ALA A 47 -5.35 12.22 4.32
N PHE A 48 -4.89 13.23 3.57
CA PHE A 48 -3.66 14.01 3.80
C PHE A 48 -2.46 13.16 4.29
N SER A 49 -1.89 13.53 5.44
CA SER A 49 -0.64 12.98 5.99
C SER A 49 -0.75 11.52 6.44
N PHE A 50 -1.92 11.07 6.91
CA PHE A 50 -2.10 9.67 7.29
C PHE A 50 -2.26 8.79 6.05
N GLY A 51 -2.84 9.35 4.99
CA GLY A 51 -2.88 8.72 3.68
C GLY A 51 -1.48 8.47 3.12
N THR A 52 -0.58 9.46 3.13
CA THR A 52 0.79 9.28 2.60
C THR A 52 1.59 8.24 3.39
N ALA A 53 1.39 8.17 4.71
CA ALA A 53 2.03 7.15 5.55
C ALA A 53 1.55 5.73 5.25
N THR A 54 0.29 5.55 4.85
CA THR A 54 -0.27 4.24 4.48
C THR A 54 -0.01 3.89 3.02
N LEU A 55 0.18 4.89 2.16
CA LEU A 55 0.50 4.72 0.73
C LEU A 55 1.83 3.99 0.50
N ILE A 56 2.81 4.18 1.39
CA ILE A 56 4.07 3.41 1.32
C ILE A 56 3.83 1.90 1.41
N ILE A 57 2.84 1.48 2.21
CA ILE A 57 2.51 0.06 2.41
C ILE A 57 1.94 -0.50 1.11
N THR A 58 1.09 0.27 0.43
CA THR A 58 0.59 -0.05 -0.91
C THR A 58 1.73 -0.27 -1.89
N ILE A 59 2.65 0.70 -1.97
CA ILE A 59 3.78 0.66 -2.91
C ILE A 59 4.65 -0.57 -2.62
N ILE A 60 4.99 -0.81 -1.34
CA ILE A 60 5.75 -2.00 -0.94
C ILE A 60 5.03 -3.27 -1.36
N CYS A 61 3.73 -3.39 -1.10
CA CYS A 61 2.95 -4.57 -1.49
C CYS A 61 2.98 -4.79 -3.01
N TRP A 62 2.75 -3.75 -3.81
CA TRP A 62 2.74 -3.87 -5.27
C TRP A 62 4.13 -4.14 -5.86
N VAL A 63 5.18 -3.53 -5.33
CA VAL A 63 6.56 -3.82 -5.75
C VAL A 63 6.91 -5.27 -5.42
N LEU A 64 6.55 -5.76 -4.23
CA LEU A 64 6.74 -7.17 -3.88
C LEU A 64 5.92 -8.10 -4.79
N ALA A 65 4.65 -7.77 -5.03
CA ALA A 65 3.78 -8.54 -5.90
C ALA A 65 4.36 -8.65 -7.32
N ALA A 66 4.74 -7.51 -7.91
CA ALA A 66 5.38 -7.44 -9.22
C ALA A 66 6.73 -8.18 -9.24
N GLY A 67 7.57 -7.97 -8.22
CA GLY A 67 8.87 -8.61 -8.11
C GLY A 67 8.79 -10.14 -8.02
N TYR A 68 7.79 -10.68 -7.31
CA TYR A 68 7.54 -12.12 -7.29
C TYR A 68 6.91 -12.62 -8.60
N SER A 69 5.95 -11.89 -9.18
CA SER A 69 5.33 -12.24 -10.48
C SER A 69 6.35 -12.28 -11.63
N LEU A 70 7.31 -11.36 -11.65
CA LEU A 70 8.40 -11.31 -12.64
C LEU A 70 9.58 -12.25 -12.28
N ARG A 71 9.51 -13.00 -11.18
CA ARG A 71 10.57 -13.88 -10.67
C ARG A 71 11.91 -13.16 -10.38
N TRP A 72 11.86 -11.85 -10.15
CA TRP A 72 13.00 -11.03 -9.70
C TRP A 72 13.29 -11.25 -8.22
N LEU A 73 12.24 -11.48 -7.43
CA LEU A 73 12.33 -11.84 -6.02
C LEU A 73 12.14 -13.36 -5.87
N ARG A 74 13.20 -14.06 -5.46
CA ARG A 74 13.19 -15.52 -5.24
C ARG A 74 13.41 -15.89 -3.78
N THR A 75 13.98 -14.99 -3.00
CA THR A 75 14.32 -15.23 -1.60
C THR A 75 13.76 -14.15 -0.68
N LYS A 76 13.49 -14.53 0.57
CA LYS A 76 13.03 -13.59 1.61
C LYS A 76 14.02 -12.44 1.85
N ARG A 77 15.32 -12.67 1.65
CA ARG A 77 16.37 -11.64 1.78
C ARG A 77 16.26 -10.59 0.67
N GLN A 78 16.01 -11.01 -0.57
CA GLN A 78 15.77 -10.10 -1.69
C GLN A 78 14.50 -9.28 -1.47
N ALA A 79 13.43 -9.90 -0.97
CA ALA A 79 12.21 -9.19 -0.63
C ALA A 79 12.45 -8.15 0.48
N LEU A 80 13.18 -8.51 1.54
CA LEU A 80 13.54 -7.58 2.62
C LEU A 80 14.38 -6.41 2.10
N ALA A 81 15.40 -6.68 1.28
CA ALA A 81 16.21 -5.64 0.66
C ALA A 81 15.35 -4.70 -0.22
N CYS A 82 14.40 -5.27 -0.96
CA CYS A 82 13.46 -4.51 -1.78
C CYS A 82 12.56 -3.59 -0.94
N VAL A 83 12.06 -4.08 0.21
CA VAL A 83 11.30 -3.25 1.16
C VAL A 83 12.15 -2.08 1.66
N ILE A 84 13.40 -2.33 2.06
CA ILE A 84 14.32 -1.28 2.52
C ILE A 84 14.54 -0.23 1.43
N VAL A 85 14.79 -0.67 0.19
CA VAL A 85 14.96 0.24 -0.96
C VAL A 85 13.69 1.06 -1.20
N CYS A 86 12.51 0.45 -1.14
CA CYS A 86 11.23 1.18 -1.27
C CYS A 86 11.10 2.26 -0.20
N VAL A 87 11.41 1.94 1.06
CA VAL A 87 11.34 2.92 2.16
C VAL A 87 12.33 4.06 1.95
N LEU A 88 13.58 3.76 1.58
CA LEU A 88 14.60 4.78 1.33
C LEU A 88 14.24 5.70 0.15
N LEU A 89 13.63 5.16 -0.90
CA LEU A 89 13.15 5.95 -2.04
C LEU A 89 11.89 6.74 -1.72
N TRP A 90 11.05 6.26 -0.81
CA TRP A 90 9.81 6.93 -0.43
C TRP A 90 10.04 8.22 0.38
N LEU A 91 11.03 8.23 1.27
CA LEU A 91 11.34 9.40 2.12
C LEU A 91 11.57 10.71 1.33
N PRO A 92 12.42 10.75 0.28
CA PRO A 92 12.55 11.96 -0.52
C PRO A 92 11.29 12.25 -1.34
N ILE A 93 10.56 11.23 -1.80
CA ILE A 93 9.30 11.43 -2.53
C ILE A 93 8.30 12.20 -1.66
N VAL A 94 8.03 11.77 -0.44
CA VAL A 94 7.08 12.47 0.46
C VAL A 94 7.55 13.89 0.82
N LYS A 95 8.86 14.13 0.85
CA LYS A 95 9.39 15.45 1.21
C LYS A 95 9.35 16.46 0.06
N TYR A 96 9.57 15.99 -1.17
CA TYR A 96 9.78 16.87 -2.34
C TYR A 96 8.65 16.82 -3.36
N VAL A 97 7.83 15.78 -3.36
CA VAL A 97 6.69 15.62 -4.26
C VAL A 97 5.44 16.02 -3.50
N ASP A 98 4.68 16.94 -4.09
CA ASP A 98 3.39 17.37 -3.54
C ASP A 98 2.45 16.17 -3.39
N ASP A 99 1.76 16.09 -2.25
CA ASP A 99 0.74 15.08 -1.95
C ASP A 99 -0.28 14.96 -3.11
N TYR A 100 -0.55 16.06 -3.80
CA TYR A 100 -1.37 16.11 -5.01
C TYR A 100 -1.01 15.03 -6.04
N TYR A 101 0.28 14.82 -6.32
CA TYR A 101 0.72 13.83 -7.31
C TYR A 101 0.74 12.41 -6.77
N LEU A 102 0.81 12.25 -5.44
CA LEU A 102 0.90 10.93 -4.80
C LEU A 102 -0.46 10.20 -4.79
N PHE A 103 -1.57 10.93 -4.84
CA PHE A 103 -2.93 10.37 -4.86
C PHE A 103 -3.59 10.36 -6.25
N PHE A 104 -2.85 10.52 -7.34
CA PHE A 104 -3.39 10.41 -8.71
C PHE A 104 -4.05 9.03 -8.92
N PRO A 105 -5.25 8.92 -9.53
CA PRO A 105 -6.08 9.97 -10.14
C PRO A 105 -7.13 10.60 -9.21
N PHE A 106 -7.17 10.25 -7.93
CA PHE A 106 -8.34 10.51 -7.08
C PHE A 106 -8.48 11.97 -6.60
N PHE A 107 -7.47 12.82 -6.80
CA PHE A 107 -7.61 14.26 -6.59
C PHE A 107 -8.69 14.87 -7.49
N MET A 108 -9.04 14.28 -8.65
CA MET A 108 -10.07 14.82 -9.54
C MET A 108 -11.47 14.86 -8.90
N PHE A 109 -11.67 14.17 -7.78
CA PHE A 109 -12.93 14.11 -7.06
C PHE A 109 -12.98 15.02 -5.81
N PHE A 110 -11.91 15.77 -5.52
CA PHE A 110 -11.80 16.73 -4.42
C PHE A 110 -11.52 18.14 -4.95
#